data_AF-A0A250IUS2-F1
#
_entry.id   AF-A0A250IUS2-F1
#
_cell.length_a   1.000
_cell.length_b   1.000
_cell.length_c   1.000
_cell.angle_alpha   90.00
_cell.angle_beta   90.00
_cell.angle_gamma   90.00
#
_symmetry.space_group_name_H-M   'P 1'
#
loop_
_entity.id
_entity.type
_entity.pdbx_description
1 polymer ?
#
loop_
_entity_poly.entity_id
_entity_poly.type
_entity_poly.pdbx_seq_one_letter_code
_entity_poly.pdbx_strand_id
1 'polypeptide(L)'
;MGTFRVQVEVSESRGAAMVVARAFQLPLEEARRLLGEPRVLPRDLDEAEAGRLVEALRRQGVTCAPVPVVGRASAVCGSHPSLSAELPCEECRALVCVLCRGAEGRGLCAGCSARRARRTRAKWLRVSVLLGVLVGLVLWGVSRQRSRDRRLTWERPLEVAVVLLSRGEVTPEVRGAWEKGVERLGDWAAREAGRYRVELGRPVRFVLAGPVSGGDFRFEPPEDTGWWARLRQAHRWSTALAAVDEEAGVSSRPWDARIYVVLEDAREDGPRLVEGMAEAGGTMGLVRGVRGDTGLTLELTAVAHEFFHCLGAADAYDAEGHARVPEGLVEPGREPLYPQPAAEVMVGEVPLGEARGRLPESLEEVGVGPATARALRWSW
;
A
#
# COMPACT_ATOMS: atom_id res chain seq x y z
N MET A 1 -16.79 -17.20 -70.02
CA MET A 1 -15.80 -16.14 -69.73
C MET A 1 -14.85 -16.68 -68.69
N GLY A 2 -13.55 -16.76 -68.99
CA GLY A 2 -12.53 -17.21 -68.04
C GLY A 2 -12.28 -16.19 -66.94
N THR A 3 -11.87 -16.64 -65.76
CA THR A 3 -11.39 -15.79 -64.67
C THR A 3 -9.88 -15.91 -64.60
N PHE A 4 -9.17 -14.78 -64.49
CA PHE A 4 -7.71 -14.74 -64.50
C PHE A 4 -7.19 -14.02 -63.25
N ARG A 5 -6.00 -14.42 -62.81
CA ARG A 5 -5.16 -13.66 -61.86
C ARG A 5 -3.83 -13.35 -62.52
N VAL A 6 -3.04 -12.48 -61.90
CA VAL A 6 -1.70 -12.14 -62.40
C VAL A 6 -0.65 -12.67 -61.44
N GLN A 7 0.21 -13.56 -61.93
CA GLN A 7 1.44 -13.96 -61.24
C GLN A 7 2.49 -12.87 -61.44
N VAL A 8 3.11 -12.43 -60.36
CA VAL A 8 4.15 -11.40 -60.34
C VAL A 8 5.39 -11.93 -59.61
N GLU A 9 6.56 -11.61 -60.15
CA GLU A 9 7.84 -11.74 -59.44
C GLU A 9 8.05 -10.55 -58.48
N VAL A 10 9.06 -10.67 -57.61
CA VAL A 10 9.42 -9.60 -56.65
C VAL A 10 9.69 -8.28 -57.38
N SER A 11 9.13 -7.19 -56.87
CA SER A 11 9.40 -5.85 -57.37
C SER A 11 9.35 -4.80 -56.28
N GLU A 12 10.43 -4.04 -56.14
CA GLU A 12 10.51 -2.85 -55.27
C GLU A 12 10.10 -1.55 -55.98
N SER A 13 9.73 -1.62 -57.27
CA SER A 13 9.36 -0.45 -58.07
C SER A 13 8.14 0.27 -57.48
N ARG A 14 8.33 1.55 -57.12
CA ARG A 14 7.23 2.43 -56.67
C ARG A 14 6.16 2.56 -57.75
N GLY A 15 6.54 2.61 -59.02
CA GLY A 15 5.62 2.69 -60.15
C GLY A 15 4.76 1.43 -60.27
N ALA A 16 5.36 0.25 -60.10
CA ALA A 16 4.62 -1.01 -60.06
C ALA A 16 3.65 -1.06 -58.87
N ALA A 17 4.08 -0.61 -57.68
CA ALA A 17 3.22 -0.53 -56.51
C ALA A 17 2.05 0.44 -56.71
N MET A 18 2.23 1.55 -57.42
CA MET A 18 1.13 2.46 -57.78
C MET A 18 0.13 1.83 -58.75
N VAL A 19 0.61 1.05 -59.72
CA VAL A 19 -0.25 0.29 -60.65
C VAL A 19 -1.12 -0.70 -59.87
N VAL A 20 -0.53 -1.50 -58.97
CA VAL A 20 -1.26 -2.44 -58.12
C VAL A 20 -2.21 -1.71 -57.17
N ALA A 21 -1.75 -0.65 -56.50
CA ALA A 21 -2.58 0.15 -55.59
C ALA A 21 -3.84 0.68 -56.28
N ARG A 22 -3.70 1.21 -57.51
CA ARG A 22 -4.84 1.72 -58.29
C ARG A 22 -5.75 0.59 -58.77
N ALA A 23 -5.19 -0.48 -59.33
CA ALA A 23 -5.97 -1.59 -59.87
C ALA A 23 -6.75 -2.30 -58.75
N PHE A 24 -6.15 -2.46 -57.57
CA PHE A 24 -6.72 -3.18 -56.44
C PHE A 24 -7.39 -2.25 -55.41
N GLN A 25 -7.40 -0.94 -55.63
CA GLN A 25 -7.93 0.07 -54.69
C GLN A 25 -7.35 -0.09 -53.26
N LEU A 26 -6.04 -0.32 -53.18
CA LEU A 26 -5.31 -0.50 -51.92
C LEU A 26 -4.42 0.73 -51.62
N PRO A 27 -4.12 1.01 -50.35
CA PRO A 27 -3.03 1.88 -49.97
C PRO A 27 -1.70 1.45 -50.62
N LEU A 28 -0.85 2.42 -50.98
CA LEU A 28 0.42 2.16 -51.65
C LEU A 28 1.31 1.18 -50.88
N GLU A 29 1.31 1.24 -49.55
CA GLU A 29 2.12 0.38 -48.70
C GLU A 29 1.65 -1.09 -48.73
N GLU A 30 0.35 -1.31 -48.82
CA GLU A 30 -0.22 -2.66 -48.97
C GLU A 30 0.08 -3.24 -50.35
N ALA A 31 0.03 -2.41 -51.39
CA ALA A 31 0.42 -2.80 -52.74
C ALA A 31 1.91 -3.15 -52.83
N ARG A 32 2.79 -2.42 -52.12
CA ARG A 32 4.21 -2.79 -51.99
C ARG A 32 4.39 -4.15 -51.34
N ARG A 33 3.66 -4.42 -50.25
CA ARG A 33 3.70 -5.74 -49.58
C ARG A 33 3.28 -6.89 -50.50
N LEU A 34 2.28 -6.67 -51.38
CA LEU A 34 1.91 -7.66 -52.40
C LEU A 34 3.02 -7.93 -53.41
N LEU A 35 3.89 -6.96 -53.70
CA LEU A 35 4.99 -7.11 -54.66
C LEU A 35 6.33 -7.54 -54.00
N GLY A 36 6.40 -7.60 -52.67
CA GLY A 36 7.62 -7.89 -51.94
C GLY A 36 8.10 -9.35 -52.00
N GLU A 37 7.25 -10.27 -52.46
CA GLU A 37 7.60 -11.69 -52.66
C GLU A 37 6.87 -12.22 -53.90
N PRO A 38 7.41 -13.22 -54.62
CA PRO A 38 6.74 -13.79 -55.79
C PRO A 38 5.38 -14.37 -55.40
N ARG A 39 4.31 -13.98 -56.08
CA ARG A 39 2.96 -14.46 -55.78
C ARG A 39 1.99 -14.31 -56.94
N VAL A 40 0.88 -15.03 -56.84
CA VAL A 40 -0.32 -14.75 -57.64
C VAL A 40 -1.15 -13.70 -56.91
N LEU A 41 -1.42 -12.56 -57.56
CA LEU A 41 -2.16 -11.47 -56.95
C LEU A 41 -3.60 -11.93 -56.61
N PRO A 42 -4.08 -11.68 -55.38
CA PRO A 42 -5.32 -12.28 -54.86
C PRO A 42 -6.55 -11.47 -55.29
N ARG A 43 -6.76 -11.29 -56.60
CA ARG A 43 -7.98 -10.69 -57.15
C ARG A 43 -8.31 -11.32 -58.48
N ASP A 44 -9.54 -11.81 -58.56
CA ASP A 44 -10.11 -12.34 -59.79
C ASP A 44 -10.40 -11.18 -60.75
N LEU A 45 -9.87 -11.28 -61.96
CA LEU A 45 -10.02 -10.30 -63.04
C LEU A 45 -10.63 -10.98 -64.26
N ASP A 46 -11.33 -10.21 -65.08
CA ASP A 46 -11.61 -10.68 -66.44
C ASP A 46 -10.35 -10.68 -67.31
N GLU A 47 -10.41 -11.32 -68.48
CA GLU A 47 -9.27 -11.46 -69.39
C GLU A 47 -8.70 -10.11 -69.84
N ALA A 48 -9.58 -9.13 -70.09
CA ALA A 48 -9.17 -7.80 -70.56
C ALA A 48 -8.53 -6.99 -69.43
N GLU A 49 -9.04 -7.07 -68.21
CA GLU A 49 -8.49 -6.48 -66.99
C GLU A 49 -7.12 -7.07 -66.66
N ALA A 50 -6.99 -8.40 -66.71
CA ALA A 50 -5.72 -9.09 -66.49
C ALA A 50 -4.68 -8.68 -67.54
N GLY A 51 -5.07 -8.59 -68.82
CA GLY A 51 -4.21 -8.11 -69.91
C GLY A 51 -3.71 -6.68 -69.67
N ARG A 52 -4.61 -5.75 -69.33
CA ARG A 52 -4.25 -4.35 -69.02
C ARG A 52 -3.31 -4.25 -67.83
N LEU A 53 -3.54 -5.04 -66.78
CA LEU A 53 -2.70 -5.05 -65.58
C LEU A 53 -1.29 -5.56 -65.89
N VAL A 54 -1.17 -6.67 -66.63
CA VAL A 54 0.12 -7.24 -67.06
C VAL A 54 0.90 -6.24 -67.90
N GLU A 55 0.26 -5.57 -68.86
CA GLU A 55 0.93 -4.55 -69.68
C GLU A 55 1.40 -3.35 -68.85
N ALA A 56 0.58 -2.88 -67.91
CA ALA A 56 0.94 -1.79 -67.02
C ALA A 56 2.11 -2.15 -66.09
N LEU A 57 2.14 -3.39 -65.57
CA LEU A 57 3.23 -3.88 -64.71
C LEU A 57 4.53 -4.11 -65.48
N ARG A 58 4.47 -4.64 -66.71
CA ARG A 58 5.65 -4.80 -67.58
C ARG A 58 6.30 -3.48 -67.94
N ARG A 59 5.49 -2.42 -68.17
CA ARG A 59 6.00 -1.05 -68.36
C ARG A 59 6.77 -0.51 -67.15
N GLN A 60 6.54 -1.07 -65.97
CA GLN A 60 7.27 -0.74 -64.74
C GLN A 60 8.42 -1.72 -64.43
N GLY A 61 8.75 -2.61 -65.38
CA GLY A 61 9.86 -3.57 -65.26
C GLY A 61 9.53 -4.84 -64.48
N VAL A 62 8.26 -5.14 -64.20
CA VAL A 62 7.86 -6.34 -63.44
C VAL A 62 7.61 -7.52 -64.37
N THR A 63 8.33 -8.62 -64.14
CA THR A 63 8.02 -9.91 -64.78
C THR A 63 6.69 -10.44 -64.24
N CYS A 64 5.71 -10.56 -65.12
CA CYS A 64 4.37 -11.01 -64.76
C CYS A 64 3.65 -11.72 -65.92
N ALA A 65 2.73 -12.61 -65.57
CA ALA A 65 1.94 -13.39 -66.51
C ALA A 65 0.49 -13.60 -66.00
N PRO A 66 -0.52 -13.61 -66.89
CA PRO A 66 -1.87 -14.00 -66.51
C PRO A 66 -1.94 -15.51 -66.26
N VAL A 67 -2.62 -15.91 -65.20
CA VAL A 67 -2.84 -17.31 -64.81
C VAL A 67 -4.34 -17.56 -64.79
N PRO A 68 -4.86 -18.54 -65.55
CA PRO A 68 -6.27 -18.89 -65.49
C PRO A 68 -6.61 -19.52 -64.13
N VAL A 69 -7.73 -19.11 -63.53
CA VAL A 69 -8.22 -19.65 -62.26
C VAL A 69 -9.51 -20.43 -62.51
N VAL A 70 -9.60 -21.62 -61.92
CA VAL A 70 -10.78 -22.48 -62.01
C VAL A 70 -11.80 -22.03 -60.97
N GLY A 71 -12.88 -21.38 -61.42
CA GLY A 71 -13.92 -20.81 -60.56
C GLY A 71 -13.59 -19.40 -60.07
N ARG A 72 -14.62 -18.63 -59.69
CA ARG A 72 -14.45 -17.34 -58.99
C ARG A 72 -14.35 -17.59 -57.49
N ALA A 73 -13.44 -16.90 -56.81
CA ALA A 73 -13.43 -16.81 -55.37
C ALA A 73 -14.79 -16.31 -54.89
N SER A 74 -15.49 -17.15 -54.11
CA SER A 74 -16.84 -16.85 -53.63
C SER A 74 -16.85 -15.86 -52.47
N ALA A 75 -15.70 -15.61 -51.83
CA ALA A 75 -15.56 -14.76 -50.67
C ALA A 75 -14.55 -13.63 -50.90
N VAL A 76 -14.97 -12.41 -50.56
CA VAL A 76 -14.11 -11.22 -50.50
C VAL A 76 -13.70 -10.95 -49.05
N CYS A 77 -12.53 -10.36 -48.85
CA CYS A 77 -12.07 -10.04 -47.51
C CYS A 77 -12.83 -8.84 -46.94
N GLY A 78 -13.43 -8.98 -45.75
CA GLY A 78 -14.15 -7.88 -45.10
C GLY A 78 -13.29 -6.66 -44.75
N SER A 79 -11.96 -6.80 -44.70
CA SER A 79 -11.00 -5.70 -44.49
C SER A 79 -10.40 -5.17 -45.80
N HIS A 80 -10.43 -5.98 -46.86
CA HIS A 80 -9.91 -5.65 -48.18
C HIS A 80 -10.91 -6.14 -49.24
N PRO A 81 -12.02 -5.40 -49.49
CA PRO A 81 -13.13 -5.89 -50.32
C PRO A 81 -12.75 -6.22 -51.77
N SER A 82 -11.64 -5.65 -52.24
CA SER A 82 -11.08 -5.87 -53.57
C SER A 82 -10.22 -7.15 -53.68
N LEU A 83 -9.98 -7.86 -52.58
CA LEU A 83 -9.14 -9.04 -52.51
C LEU A 83 -9.94 -10.30 -52.20
N SER A 84 -9.56 -11.39 -52.86
CA SER A 84 -10.08 -12.73 -52.60
C SER A 84 -9.66 -13.21 -51.21
N ALA A 85 -10.62 -13.74 -50.46
CA ALA A 85 -10.40 -14.25 -49.11
C ALA A 85 -10.25 -15.78 -49.15
N GLU A 86 -9.04 -16.27 -48.89
CA GLU A 86 -8.66 -17.67 -49.14
C GLU A 86 -8.12 -18.36 -47.89
N LEU A 87 -7.79 -17.59 -46.86
CA LEU A 87 -7.19 -18.09 -45.63
C LEU A 87 -8.19 -17.96 -44.47
N PRO A 88 -8.41 -19.00 -43.65
CA PRO A 88 -9.24 -18.86 -42.47
C PRO A 88 -8.51 -18.05 -41.38
N CYS A 89 -9.23 -17.14 -40.71
CA CYS A 89 -8.78 -16.49 -39.49
C CYS A 89 -8.57 -17.53 -38.38
N GLU A 90 -7.41 -17.50 -37.71
CA GLU A 90 -7.05 -18.50 -36.68
C GLU A 90 -8.01 -18.52 -35.49
N GLU A 91 -8.68 -17.40 -35.17
CA GLU A 91 -9.56 -17.30 -34.00
C GLU A 91 -11.03 -17.54 -34.33
N CYS A 92 -11.56 -16.93 -35.41
CA CYS A 92 -12.99 -16.95 -35.73
C CYS A 92 -13.33 -17.68 -37.02
N ARG A 93 -12.33 -18.25 -37.71
CA ARG A 93 -12.46 -18.98 -38.99
C ARG A 93 -13.05 -18.20 -40.18
N ALA A 94 -13.31 -16.91 -40.02
CA ALA A 94 -13.71 -16.03 -41.12
C ALA A 94 -12.60 -15.98 -42.19
N LEU A 95 -12.97 -16.00 -43.47
CA LEU A 95 -12.00 -15.91 -44.55
C LEU A 95 -11.35 -14.53 -44.61
N VAL A 96 -10.03 -14.49 -44.75
CA VAL A 96 -9.20 -13.29 -44.86
C VAL A 96 -8.28 -13.39 -46.07
N CYS A 97 -7.85 -12.23 -46.59
CA CYS A 97 -6.89 -12.19 -47.69
C CYS A 97 -5.45 -12.34 -47.18
N VAL A 98 -4.51 -12.47 -48.12
CA VAL A 98 -3.07 -12.59 -47.82
C VAL A 98 -2.50 -11.38 -47.06
N LEU A 99 -3.09 -10.18 -47.21
CA LEU A 99 -2.64 -8.97 -46.52
C LEU A 99 -3.05 -8.91 -45.04
N CYS A 100 -4.06 -9.69 -44.64
CA CYS A 100 -4.42 -9.81 -43.23
C CYS A 100 -3.46 -10.71 -42.43
N ARG A 101 -2.47 -11.32 -43.09
CA ARG A 101 -1.40 -12.06 -42.42
C ARG A 101 -0.43 -11.05 -41.80
N GLY A 102 -0.35 -11.02 -40.47
CA GLY A 102 0.57 -10.14 -39.75
C GLY A 102 2.03 -10.53 -39.96
N ALA A 103 2.97 -9.69 -39.48
CA ALA A 103 4.42 -9.93 -39.57
C ALA A 103 4.88 -11.24 -38.90
N GLU A 104 4.11 -11.76 -37.94
CA GLU A 104 4.37 -13.06 -37.28
C GLU A 104 3.78 -14.26 -38.04
N GLY A 105 3.33 -14.07 -39.29
CA GLY A 105 2.74 -15.13 -40.13
C GLY A 105 1.31 -15.55 -39.76
N ARG A 106 0.75 -15.00 -38.67
CA ARG A 106 -0.62 -15.33 -38.21
C ARG A 106 -1.69 -14.62 -39.02
N GLY A 107 -2.68 -15.38 -39.49
CA GLY A 107 -3.84 -14.85 -40.21
C GLY A 107 -4.94 -14.43 -39.26
N LEU A 108 -5.05 -13.13 -38.94
CA LEU A 108 -6.13 -12.60 -38.10
C LEU A 108 -6.96 -11.59 -38.89
N CYS A 109 -8.29 -11.73 -38.85
CA CYS A 109 -9.17 -10.69 -39.39
C CYS A 109 -9.04 -9.41 -38.55
N ALA A 110 -9.38 -8.24 -39.12
CA ALA A 110 -9.27 -6.95 -38.41
C ALA A 110 -10.02 -6.95 -37.06
N GLY A 111 -11.16 -7.63 -36.98
CA GLY A 111 -11.92 -7.79 -35.73
C GLY A 111 -11.16 -8.58 -34.64
N CYS A 112 -10.55 -9.71 -34.99
CA CYS A 112 -9.71 -10.50 -34.08
C CYS A 112 -8.42 -9.78 -33.69
N SER A 113 -7.75 -9.14 -34.66
CA SER A 113 -6.56 -8.32 -34.40
C SER A 113 -6.85 -7.19 -33.42
N ALA A 114 -7.94 -6.44 -33.63
CA ALA A 114 -8.37 -5.39 -32.71
C ALA A 114 -8.76 -5.93 -31.33
N ARG A 115 -9.45 -7.08 -31.25
CA ARG A 115 -9.77 -7.74 -29.97
C ARG A 115 -8.51 -8.14 -29.21
N ARG A 116 -7.53 -8.74 -29.89
CA ARG A 116 -6.26 -9.14 -29.29
C ARG A 116 -5.45 -7.93 -28.83
N ALA A 117 -5.36 -6.89 -29.65
CA ALA A 117 -4.72 -5.63 -29.27
C ALA A 117 -5.38 -5.01 -28.03
N ARG A 118 -6.72 -4.99 -27.95
CA ARG A 118 -7.45 -4.54 -26.75
C ARG A 118 -7.12 -5.39 -25.52
N ARG A 119 -7.08 -6.72 -25.63
CA ARG A 119 -6.69 -7.63 -24.54
C ARG A 119 -5.25 -7.39 -24.07
N THR A 120 -4.32 -7.23 -25.00
CA THR A 120 -2.91 -6.94 -24.68
C THR A 120 -2.77 -5.58 -24.00
N ARG A 121 -3.43 -4.53 -24.51
CA ARG A 121 -3.45 -3.20 -23.87
C ARG A 121 -4.07 -3.26 -22.48
N ALA A 122 -5.19 -3.96 -22.31
CA ALA A 122 -5.84 -4.14 -21.01
C ALA A 122 -4.93 -4.90 -20.02
N LYS A 123 -4.22 -5.94 -20.48
CA LYS A 123 -3.21 -6.65 -19.68
C LYS A 123 -2.11 -5.70 -19.22
N TRP A 124 -1.51 -4.94 -20.14
CA TRP A 124 -0.45 -3.99 -19.81
C TRP A 124 -0.93 -2.89 -18.86
N LEU A 125 -2.12 -2.32 -19.09
CA LEU A 125 -2.72 -1.35 -18.18
C LEU A 125 -2.89 -1.94 -16.78
N ARG A 126 -3.47 -3.14 -16.67
CA ARG A 126 -3.62 -3.83 -15.38
C ARG A 126 -2.27 -4.05 -14.69
N VAL A 127 -1.28 -4.54 -15.42
CA VAL A 127 0.06 -4.79 -14.87
C VAL A 127 0.71 -3.49 -14.41
N SER A 128 0.63 -2.42 -15.20
CA SER A 128 1.17 -1.11 -14.84
C SER A 128 0.48 -0.52 -13.61
N VAL A 129 -0.85 -0.65 -13.50
CA VAL A 129 -1.61 -0.21 -12.31
C VAL A 129 -1.18 -1.01 -11.09
N LEU A 130 -1.12 -2.34 -11.17
CA LEU A 130 -0.70 -3.19 -10.05
C LEU A 130 0.74 -2.91 -9.63
N LEU A 131 1.64 -2.69 -10.59
CA LEU A 131 3.03 -2.35 -10.31
C LEU A 131 3.14 -0.96 -9.68
N GLY A 132 2.37 0.02 -10.15
CA GLY A 132 2.29 1.35 -9.56
C GLY A 132 1.81 1.32 -8.10
N VAL A 133 0.76 0.54 -7.82
CA VAL A 133 0.27 0.30 -6.46
C VAL A 133 1.36 -0.35 -5.60
N LEU A 134 2.01 -1.41 -6.10
CA LEU A 134 3.08 -2.09 -5.37
C LEU A 134 4.24 -1.16 -5.02
N VAL A 135 4.73 -0.38 -6.00
CA VAL A 135 5.80 0.61 -5.78
C VAL A 135 5.37 1.66 -4.77
N GLY A 136 4.13 2.15 -4.85
CA GLY A 136 3.58 3.09 -3.87
C GLY A 136 3.58 2.53 -2.45
N LEU A 137 3.15 1.27 -2.27
CA LEU A 137 3.15 0.60 -0.97
C LEU A 137 4.57 0.41 -0.43
N VAL A 138 5.53 0.04 -1.29
CA VAL A 138 6.94 -0.11 -0.89
C VAL A 138 7.52 1.23 -0.44
N LEU A 139 7.33 2.30 -1.21
CA LEU A 139 7.81 3.64 -0.87
C LEU A 139 7.19 4.14 0.45
N TRP A 140 5.89 3.93 0.63
CA TRP A 140 5.19 4.26 1.86
C TRP A 140 5.76 3.47 3.06
N GLY A 141 5.96 2.15 2.91
CA GLY A 141 6.54 1.29 3.94
C GLY A 141 7.96 1.71 4.33
N VAL A 142 8.83 2.00 3.35
CA VAL A 142 10.20 2.49 3.59
C VAL A 142 10.19 3.84 4.30
N SER A 143 9.33 4.77 3.87
CA SER A 143 9.19 6.08 4.52
C SER A 143 8.78 5.92 5.99
N ARG A 144 7.79 5.06 6.24
CA ARG A 144 7.30 4.75 7.58
C ARG A 144 8.38 4.14 8.46
N GLN A 145 9.13 3.16 7.94
CA GLN A 145 10.24 2.53 8.65
C GLN A 145 11.34 3.55 9.01
N ARG A 146 11.74 4.39 8.05
CA ARG A 146 12.72 5.46 8.30
C ARG A 146 12.26 6.45 9.36
N SER A 147 10.97 6.79 9.37
CA SER A 147 10.40 7.66 10.42
C SER A 147 10.50 7.03 11.80
N ARG A 148 10.23 5.72 11.92
CA ARG A 148 10.44 4.96 13.18
C ARG A 148 11.91 4.96 13.59
N ASP A 149 12.80 4.60 12.68
CA ASP A 149 14.23 4.50 12.95
C ASP A 149 14.82 5.83 13.43
N ARG A 150 14.36 6.97 12.87
CA ARG A 150 14.78 8.32 13.30
C ARG A 150 14.38 8.65 14.74
N ARG A 151 13.26 8.12 15.25
CA ARG A 151 12.88 8.33 16.66
C ARG A 151 13.79 7.55 17.61
N LEU A 152 14.35 6.44 17.14
CA LEU A 152 15.23 5.55 17.92
C LEU A 152 16.72 5.89 17.80
N THR A 153 17.11 6.90 16.99
CA THR A 153 18.51 7.39 16.99
C THR A 153 18.80 8.25 18.21
N TRP A 154 17.77 8.83 18.82
CA TRP A 154 17.85 9.74 19.98
C TRP A 154 18.76 10.96 19.75
N GLU A 155 18.85 11.44 18.51
CA GLU A 155 19.62 12.65 18.15
C GLU A 155 19.05 13.93 18.76
N ARG A 156 17.76 13.91 19.09
CA ARG A 156 17.05 14.98 19.80
C ARG A 156 16.04 14.39 20.78
N PRO A 157 15.63 15.13 21.82
CA PRO A 157 14.49 14.74 22.63
C PRO A 157 13.23 14.56 21.75
N LEU A 158 12.49 13.49 22.03
CA LEU A 158 11.19 13.24 21.41
C LEU A 158 10.12 14.10 22.08
N GLU A 159 9.27 14.72 21.28
CA GLU A 159 8.15 15.52 21.77
C GLU A 159 6.86 14.73 21.72
N VAL A 160 6.27 14.51 22.90
CA VAL A 160 5.09 13.67 23.07
C VAL A 160 3.95 14.51 23.61
N ALA A 161 2.84 14.57 22.89
CA ALA A 161 1.62 15.20 23.40
C ALA A 161 0.87 14.18 24.27
N VAL A 162 0.46 14.60 25.46
CA VAL A 162 -0.50 13.87 26.30
C VAL A 162 -1.80 14.65 26.25
N VAL A 163 -2.77 14.19 25.47
CA VAL A 163 -4.03 14.89 25.21
C VAL A 163 -5.09 14.33 26.15
N LEU A 164 -5.62 15.14 27.06
CA LEU A 164 -6.72 14.73 27.93
C LEU A 164 -8.06 14.90 27.21
N LEU A 165 -8.85 13.84 27.12
CA LEU A 165 -10.22 13.86 26.61
C LEU A 165 -11.18 13.58 27.76
N SER A 166 -12.17 14.44 27.97
CA SER A 166 -13.21 14.22 28.98
C SER A 166 -14.55 14.76 28.51
N ARG A 167 -15.60 13.94 28.60
CA ARG A 167 -16.99 14.40 28.38
C ARG A 167 -17.59 15.17 29.55
N GLY A 168 -16.94 15.14 30.71
CA GLY A 168 -17.38 15.85 31.92
C GLY A 168 -16.33 16.83 32.41
N GLU A 169 -16.69 17.61 33.42
CA GLU A 169 -15.78 18.58 34.01
C GLU A 169 -14.55 17.89 34.63
N VAL A 170 -13.36 18.38 34.26
CA VAL A 170 -12.10 18.00 34.88
C VAL A 170 -11.72 19.12 35.83
N THR A 171 -11.66 18.83 37.12
CA THR A 171 -11.39 19.87 38.11
C THR A 171 -9.96 20.43 37.97
N PRO A 172 -9.70 21.67 38.42
CA PRO A 172 -8.35 22.25 38.41
C PRO A 172 -7.31 21.39 39.15
N GLU A 173 -7.72 20.67 40.20
CA GLU A 173 -6.85 19.78 40.97
C GLU A 173 -6.38 18.59 40.13
N VAL A 174 -7.31 17.95 39.41
CA VAL A 174 -6.98 16.83 38.50
C VAL A 174 -6.09 17.33 37.36
N ARG A 175 -6.42 18.48 36.76
CA ARG A 175 -5.58 19.06 35.70
C ARG A 175 -4.17 19.37 36.21
N GLY A 176 -4.04 19.98 37.38
CA GLY A 176 -2.74 20.26 38.01
C GLY A 176 -1.97 19.00 38.39
N ALA A 177 -2.66 17.92 38.76
CA ALA A 177 -2.03 16.61 38.98
C ALA A 177 -1.46 16.05 37.67
N TRP A 178 -2.17 16.18 36.55
CA TRP A 178 -1.69 15.78 35.22
C TRP A 178 -0.51 16.62 34.74
N GLU A 179 -0.53 17.95 34.94
CA GLU A 179 0.58 18.84 34.58
C GLU A 179 1.88 18.43 35.30
N LYS A 180 1.80 18.17 36.61
CA LYS A 180 2.93 17.64 37.39
C LYS A 180 3.26 16.20 37.00
N GLY A 181 2.24 15.41 36.65
CA GLY A 181 2.36 14.01 36.24
C GLY A 181 3.22 13.84 34.99
N VAL A 182 2.97 14.62 33.95
CA VAL A 182 3.75 14.55 32.70
C VAL A 182 5.20 15.01 32.89
N GLU A 183 5.46 15.95 33.81
CA GLU A 183 6.82 16.34 34.18
C GLU A 183 7.54 15.20 34.91
N ARG A 184 6.90 14.60 35.93
CA ARG A 184 7.42 13.41 36.62
C ARG A 184 7.71 12.26 35.66
N LEU A 185 6.86 12.07 34.65
CA LEU A 185 7.05 11.05 33.63
C LEU A 185 8.27 11.34 32.74
N GLY A 186 8.52 12.60 32.39
CA GLY A 186 9.74 13.00 31.69
C GLY A 186 11.00 12.75 32.52
N ASP A 187 10.94 13.00 33.82
CA ASP A 187 12.06 12.75 34.73
C ASP A 187 12.30 11.26 34.95
N TRP A 188 11.22 10.47 35.04
CA TRP A 188 11.29 9.01 35.05
C TRP A 188 11.98 8.47 33.79
N ALA A 189 11.57 8.92 32.60
CA ALA A 189 12.16 8.48 31.34
C ALA A 189 13.65 8.82 31.25
N ALA A 190 14.04 9.99 31.78
CA ALA A 190 15.45 10.39 31.86
C ALA A 190 16.27 9.49 32.80
N ARG A 191 15.73 9.16 33.98
CA ARG A 191 16.37 8.23 34.92
C ARG A 191 16.55 6.85 34.31
N GLU A 192 15.50 6.30 33.72
CA GLU A 192 15.55 4.95 33.14
C GLU A 192 16.46 4.88 31.91
N ALA A 193 16.43 5.88 31.03
CA ALA A 193 17.39 5.98 29.93
C ALA A 193 18.83 6.07 30.43
N GLY A 194 19.06 6.84 31.50
CA GLY A 194 20.38 7.01 32.12
C GLY A 194 20.97 5.71 32.69
N ARG A 195 20.14 4.71 33.05
CA ARG A 195 20.60 3.38 33.48
C ARG A 195 21.28 2.60 32.35
N TYR A 196 20.90 2.85 31.10
CA TYR A 196 21.40 2.13 29.93
C TYR A 196 22.35 2.97 29.08
N ARG A 197 22.12 4.29 28.99
CA ARG A 197 22.90 5.22 28.17
C ARG A 197 22.85 6.64 28.73
N VAL A 198 23.85 6.98 29.55
CA VAL A 198 23.93 8.25 30.30
C VAL A 198 23.91 9.47 29.39
N GLU A 199 24.43 9.38 28.17
CA GLU A 199 24.55 10.52 27.24
C GLU A 199 23.21 11.03 26.71
N LEU A 200 22.11 10.28 26.89
CA LEU A 200 20.78 10.67 26.42
C LEU A 200 20.16 11.84 27.20
N GLY A 201 20.59 12.07 28.44
CA GLY A 201 20.07 13.16 29.28
C GLY A 201 18.55 13.06 29.49
N ARG A 202 17.78 13.99 28.91
CA ARG A 202 16.30 13.95 28.87
C ARG A 202 15.82 13.57 27.47
N PRO A 203 15.67 12.28 27.14
CA PRO A 203 15.36 11.82 25.79
C PRO A 203 13.91 12.08 25.36
N VAL A 204 13.01 12.41 26.29
CA VAL A 204 11.58 12.58 26.02
C VAL A 204 11.07 13.80 26.76
N ARG A 205 10.26 14.62 26.07
CA ARG A 205 9.53 15.75 26.61
C ARG A 205 8.03 15.51 26.42
N PHE A 206 7.35 15.20 27.51
CA PHE A 206 5.89 15.11 27.53
C PHE A 206 5.28 16.50 27.71
N VAL A 207 4.24 16.81 26.94
CA VAL A 207 3.53 18.07 26.99
C VAL A 207 2.04 17.78 27.11
N LEU A 208 1.42 18.27 28.18
CA LEU A 208 -0.01 18.13 28.39
C LEU A 208 -0.79 19.04 27.44
N ALA A 209 -1.87 18.52 26.86
CA ALA A 209 -2.84 19.27 26.08
C ALA A 209 -4.27 18.93 26.53
N GLY A 210 -5.20 19.88 26.34
CA GLY A 210 -6.57 19.77 26.86
C GLY A 210 -6.71 20.19 28.33
N PRO A 211 -7.78 19.77 29.03
CA PRO A 211 -8.78 18.79 28.57
C PRO A 211 -9.66 19.30 27.43
N VAL A 212 -10.00 18.40 26.50
CA VAL A 212 -10.95 18.65 25.40
C VAL A 212 -12.14 17.73 25.52
N SER A 213 -13.28 18.12 24.95
CA SER A 213 -14.52 17.34 25.12
C SER A 213 -14.44 15.95 24.46
N GLY A 214 -13.54 15.80 23.49
CA GLY A 214 -13.39 14.57 22.72
C GLY A 214 -14.48 14.34 21.67
N GLY A 215 -15.45 15.26 21.55
CA GLY A 215 -16.58 15.19 20.62
C GLY A 215 -17.26 13.81 20.57
N ASP A 216 -17.43 13.29 19.35
CA ASP A 216 -18.03 11.99 19.07
C ASP A 216 -17.04 10.81 19.19
N PHE A 217 -15.79 11.04 19.61
CA PHE A 217 -14.83 9.96 19.74
C PHE A 217 -15.32 8.91 20.75
N ARG A 218 -15.30 7.64 20.34
CA ARG A 218 -15.66 6.48 21.18
C ARG A 218 -14.63 5.39 20.98
N PHE A 219 -14.13 4.86 22.08
CA PHE A 219 -13.31 3.66 22.08
C PHE A 219 -14.21 2.43 22.12
N GLU A 220 -14.65 2.01 20.94
CA GLU A 220 -15.42 0.78 20.76
C GLU A 220 -14.64 -0.13 19.79
N PRO A 221 -14.31 -1.38 20.19
CA PRO A 221 -13.68 -2.33 19.28
C PRO A 221 -14.60 -2.58 18.07
N PRO A 222 -14.03 -2.90 16.89
CA PRO A 222 -14.83 -3.15 15.69
C PRO A 222 -15.82 -4.29 15.92
N GLU A 223 -17.12 -3.99 15.96
CA GLU A 223 -18.18 -5.01 16.00
C GLU A 223 -18.26 -5.80 14.68
N ASP A 224 -17.92 -5.15 13.56
CA ASP A 224 -17.96 -5.72 12.21
C ASP A 224 -16.53 -5.99 11.69
N THR A 225 -16.29 -7.22 11.26
CA THR A 225 -15.01 -7.68 10.70
C THR A 225 -14.88 -7.37 9.20
N GLY A 226 -15.96 -6.92 8.55
CA GLY A 226 -15.97 -6.56 7.14
C GLY A 226 -14.99 -5.43 6.79
N TRP A 227 -14.22 -5.62 5.72
CA TRP A 227 -13.17 -4.66 5.33
C TRP A 227 -13.70 -3.24 5.06
N TRP A 228 -14.92 -3.11 4.51
CA TRP A 228 -15.59 -1.83 4.33
C TRP A 228 -15.97 -1.15 5.65
N ALA A 229 -16.40 -1.94 6.65
CA ALA A 229 -16.70 -1.41 7.97
C ALA A 229 -15.44 -0.90 8.66
N ARG A 230 -14.35 -1.68 8.61
CA ARG A 230 -13.03 -1.25 9.10
C ARG A 230 -12.53 0.02 8.44
N LEU A 231 -12.70 0.16 7.12
CA LEU A 231 -12.30 1.39 6.41
C LEU A 231 -13.13 2.61 6.85
N ARG A 232 -14.45 2.45 6.96
CA ARG A 232 -15.33 3.52 7.44
C ARG A 232 -15.01 3.90 8.89
N GLN A 233 -14.73 2.93 9.74
CA GLN A 233 -14.33 3.16 11.13
C GLN A 233 -12.97 3.87 11.20
N ALA A 234 -11.97 3.41 10.45
CA ALA A 234 -10.66 4.06 10.38
C ALA A 234 -10.79 5.52 9.90
N HIS A 235 -11.65 5.78 8.90
CA HIS A 235 -11.93 7.14 8.46
C HIS A 235 -12.63 7.97 9.55
N ARG A 236 -13.66 7.43 10.22
CA ARG A 236 -14.35 8.10 11.34
C ARG A 236 -13.38 8.43 12.48
N TRP A 237 -12.52 7.49 12.87
CA TRP A 237 -11.49 7.70 13.88
C TRP A 237 -10.47 8.75 13.45
N SER A 238 -10.00 8.70 12.20
CA SER A 238 -9.07 9.71 11.67
C SER A 238 -9.69 11.11 11.71
N THR A 239 -10.95 11.26 11.35
CA THR A 239 -11.65 12.55 11.37
C THR A 239 -11.92 13.02 12.79
N ALA A 240 -12.35 12.11 13.69
CA ALA A 240 -12.59 12.43 15.09
C ALA A 240 -11.30 12.86 15.81
N LEU A 241 -10.20 12.13 15.62
CA LEU A 241 -8.90 12.48 16.19
C LEU A 241 -8.35 13.78 15.61
N ALA A 242 -8.56 14.06 14.32
CA ALA A 242 -8.16 15.35 13.74
C ALA A 242 -8.93 16.53 14.37
N ALA A 243 -10.22 16.35 14.68
CA ALA A 243 -11.01 17.36 15.40
C ALA A 243 -10.52 17.54 16.84
N VAL A 244 -10.22 16.44 17.54
CA VAL A 244 -9.61 16.46 18.87
C VAL A 244 -8.26 17.19 18.85
N ASP A 245 -7.43 16.92 17.85
CA ASP A 245 -6.12 17.54 17.72
C ASP A 245 -6.20 19.05 17.51
N GLU A 246 -7.18 19.50 16.72
CA GLU A 246 -7.46 20.92 16.50
C GLU A 246 -7.97 21.59 17.78
N GLU A 247 -8.95 20.99 18.46
CA GLU A 247 -9.49 21.49 19.74
C GLU A 247 -8.39 21.58 20.81
N ALA A 248 -7.50 20.59 20.86
CA ALA A 248 -6.40 20.52 21.82
C ALA A 248 -5.21 21.41 21.43
N GLY A 249 -5.25 22.07 20.26
CA GLY A 249 -4.17 22.92 19.76
C GLY A 249 -2.89 22.16 19.38
N VAL A 250 -2.98 20.85 19.18
CA VAL A 250 -1.84 19.97 18.85
C VAL A 250 -1.67 19.75 17.35
N SER A 251 -2.58 20.23 16.51
CA SER A 251 -2.53 20.14 15.04
C SER A 251 -1.41 20.97 14.40
N SER A 252 -1.00 22.06 15.05
CA SER A 252 -0.14 23.10 14.48
C SER A 252 1.36 22.76 14.41
N ARG A 253 1.81 21.72 15.12
CA ARG A 253 3.24 21.34 15.21
C ARG A 253 3.42 19.84 15.07
N PRO A 254 4.54 19.38 14.48
CA PRO A 254 4.83 17.96 14.39
C PRO A 254 5.15 17.40 15.79
N TRP A 255 4.51 16.28 16.14
CA TRP A 255 4.77 15.51 17.35
C TRP A 255 5.37 14.16 17.00
N ASP A 256 6.26 13.64 17.83
CA ASP A 256 6.84 12.31 17.65
C ASP A 256 5.85 11.22 18.04
N ALA A 257 5.01 11.50 19.05
CA ALA A 257 3.86 10.70 19.42
C ALA A 257 2.75 11.57 20.06
N ARG A 258 1.51 11.10 19.98
CA ARG A 258 0.33 11.66 20.66
C ARG A 258 -0.32 10.55 21.47
N ILE A 259 -0.37 10.70 22.78
CA ILE A 259 -1.04 9.78 23.69
C ILE A 259 -2.35 10.42 24.13
N TYR A 260 -3.47 9.86 23.70
CA TYR A 260 -4.80 10.33 24.03
C TYR A 260 -5.25 9.65 25.33
N VAL A 261 -5.58 10.41 26.36
CA VAL A 261 -6.06 9.89 27.65
C VAL A 261 -7.54 10.19 27.78
N VAL A 262 -8.38 9.17 27.70
CA VAL A 262 -9.83 9.29 27.87
C VAL A 262 -10.17 9.18 29.35
N LEU A 263 -10.55 10.30 29.96
CA LEU A 263 -10.95 10.38 31.36
C LEU A 263 -12.44 10.01 31.49
N GLU A 264 -12.70 8.89 32.16
CA GLU A 264 -14.03 8.33 32.40
C GLU A 264 -14.35 8.29 33.90
N ASP A 265 -15.62 8.28 34.27
CA ASP A 265 -15.99 8.12 35.67
C ASP A 265 -15.47 6.79 36.24
N ALA A 266 -15.09 6.82 37.52
CA ALA A 266 -14.70 5.60 38.22
C ALA A 266 -15.85 4.58 38.15
N ARG A 267 -15.54 3.34 37.73
CA ARG A 267 -16.51 2.25 37.77
C ARG A 267 -16.67 1.80 39.22
N GLU A 268 -17.90 1.65 39.69
CA GLU A 268 -18.21 1.36 41.10
C GLU A 268 -17.67 -0.01 41.57
N ASP A 269 -17.52 -1.01 40.68
CA ASP A 269 -17.23 -2.42 41.04
C ASP A 269 -16.12 -3.11 40.19
N GLY A 270 -15.17 -2.36 39.61
CA GLY A 270 -14.14 -2.94 38.73
C GLY A 270 -12.70 -2.65 39.18
N PRO A 271 -11.71 -3.52 38.88
CA PRO A 271 -10.31 -3.13 38.99
C PRO A 271 -10.07 -1.87 38.14
N ARG A 272 -9.25 -0.96 38.65
CA ARG A 272 -8.77 0.23 37.91
C ARG A 272 -7.84 -0.24 36.79
N LEU A 273 -8.41 -0.87 35.77
CA LEU A 273 -7.69 -1.35 34.62
C LEU A 273 -7.55 -0.19 33.65
N VAL A 274 -6.35 0.37 33.62
CA VAL A 274 -5.95 1.29 32.58
C VAL A 274 -5.59 0.45 31.37
N GLU A 275 -6.52 0.30 30.44
CA GLU A 275 -6.27 -0.34 29.15
C GLU A 275 -5.77 0.71 28.17
N GLY A 276 -4.76 0.34 27.38
CA GLY A 276 -4.29 1.17 26.29
C GLY A 276 -4.21 0.42 24.97
N MET A 277 -4.11 1.21 23.90
CA MET A 277 -3.87 0.70 22.56
C MET A 277 -3.02 1.70 21.80
N ALA A 278 -1.83 1.25 21.40
CA ALA A 278 -0.95 1.98 20.52
C ALA A 278 -0.73 1.20 19.23
N GLU A 279 -0.60 1.96 18.14
CA GLU A 279 -0.13 1.36 16.90
C GLU A 279 1.34 0.98 17.08
N ALA A 280 1.68 -0.30 16.90
CA ALA A 280 3.05 -0.78 17.05
C ALA A 280 4.02 -0.01 16.12
N GLY A 281 4.85 0.84 16.72
CA GLY A 281 5.67 1.86 16.08
C GLY A 281 4.94 2.84 15.16
N GLY A 282 3.70 3.13 15.48
CA GLY A 282 2.97 4.30 15.01
C GLY A 282 3.36 5.55 15.79
N THR A 283 2.46 6.54 15.79
CA THR A 283 2.67 7.83 16.47
C THR A 283 1.51 8.19 17.38
N MET A 284 0.66 7.22 17.69
CA MET A 284 -0.56 7.43 18.47
C MET A 284 -0.76 6.27 19.44
N GLY A 285 -1.05 6.62 20.68
CA GLY A 285 -1.49 5.71 21.73
C GLY A 285 -2.77 6.23 22.37
N LEU A 286 -3.56 5.33 22.95
CA LEU A 286 -4.75 5.67 23.70
C LEU A 286 -4.66 5.03 25.08
N VAL A 287 -5.09 5.74 26.12
CA VAL A 287 -5.11 5.31 27.51
C VAL A 287 -6.47 5.65 28.10
N ARG A 288 -7.07 4.75 28.89
CA ARG A 288 -8.27 5.05 29.69
C ARG A 288 -7.85 5.48 31.10
N GLY A 289 -8.27 6.65 31.57
CA GLY A 289 -7.96 7.14 32.91
C GLY A 289 -9.22 7.43 33.73
N VAL A 290 -9.07 7.58 35.05
CA VAL A 290 -10.21 7.90 35.93
C VAL A 290 -10.38 9.41 36.09
N ARG A 291 -11.57 9.90 35.76
CA ARG A 291 -12.02 11.29 35.92
C ARG A 291 -12.18 11.58 37.40
N GLY A 292 -11.20 12.28 37.97
CA GLY A 292 -11.15 12.59 39.40
C GLY A 292 -9.89 12.08 40.11
N ASP A 293 -9.12 11.18 39.48
CA ASP A 293 -7.89 10.69 40.09
C ASP A 293 -6.78 11.75 40.05
N THR A 294 -6.05 11.87 41.14
CA THR A 294 -4.89 12.75 41.31
C THR A 294 -3.61 11.98 41.63
N GLY A 295 -3.71 10.69 41.94
CA GLY A 295 -2.56 9.80 42.15
C GLY A 295 -1.82 9.52 40.85
N LEU A 296 -2.56 9.22 39.79
CA LEU A 296 -2.10 9.06 38.40
C LEU A 296 -0.99 8.01 38.18
N THR A 297 -0.63 7.19 39.16
CA THR A 297 0.46 6.19 39.01
C THR A 297 0.17 5.24 37.85
N LEU A 298 -1.04 4.66 37.81
CA LEU A 298 -1.41 3.69 36.79
C LEU A 298 -1.58 4.37 35.43
N GLU A 299 -2.19 5.53 35.38
CA GLU A 299 -2.39 6.30 34.15
C GLU A 299 -1.05 6.73 33.53
N LEU A 300 -0.10 7.23 34.34
CA LEU A 300 1.23 7.61 33.84
C LEU A 300 2.04 6.38 33.42
N THR A 301 1.91 5.25 34.12
CA THR A 301 2.53 3.99 33.73
C THR A 301 2.00 3.53 32.37
N ALA A 302 0.69 3.61 32.15
CA ALA A 302 0.10 3.28 30.86
C ALA A 302 0.48 4.27 29.75
N VAL A 303 0.54 5.57 30.04
CA VAL A 303 1.07 6.55 29.07
C VAL A 303 2.51 6.20 28.66
N ALA A 304 3.34 5.77 29.60
CA ALA A 304 4.69 5.29 29.32
C ALA A 304 4.69 4.03 28.43
N HIS A 305 3.87 3.05 28.80
CA HIS A 305 3.69 1.79 28.10
C HIS A 305 3.26 2.00 26.64
N GLU A 306 2.20 2.78 26.42
CA GLU A 306 1.69 3.09 25.09
C GLU A 306 2.66 3.92 24.26
N PHE A 307 3.40 4.83 24.90
CA PHE A 307 4.46 5.56 24.23
C PHE A 307 5.59 4.62 23.77
N PHE A 308 5.97 3.64 24.58
CA PHE A 308 7.01 2.68 24.20
C PHE A 308 6.55 1.74 23.09
N HIS A 309 5.26 1.39 23.03
CA HIS A 309 4.68 0.76 21.85
C HIS A 309 4.78 1.63 20.59
N CYS A 310 4.58 2.95 20.69
CA CYS A 310 4.81 3.89 19.56
C CYS A 310 6.27 3.95 19.10
N LEU A 311 7.20 3.46 19.92
CA LEU A 311 8.62 3.29 19.59
C LEU A 311 8.95 1.87 19.11
N GLY A 312 8.02 0.92 19.25
CA GLY A 312 8.14 -0.45 18.77
C GLY A 312 8.50 -1.48 19.85
N ALA A 313 8.46 -1.11 21.13
CA ALA A 313 8.48 -2.10 22.21
C ALA A 313 7.24 -3.00 22.13
N ALA A 314 7.40 -4.25 22.57
CA ALA A 314 6.32 -5.24 22.61
C ALA A 314 5.95 -5.52 24.07
N ASP A 315 4.72 -5.95 24.29
CA ASP A 315 4.26 -6.44 25.58
C ASP A 315 5.19 -7.53 26.10
N ALA A 316 5.48 -7.50 27.39
CA ALA A 316 6.38 -8.45 28.04
C ALA A 316 5.68 -9.38 29.05
N TYR A 317 4.34 -9.48 29.00
CA TYR A 317 3.52 -10.34 29.84
C TYR A 317 2.94 -11.56 29.09
N ASP A 318 2.60 -12.64 29.78
CA ASP A 318 2.03 -13.88 29.21
C ASP A 318 0.52 -13.75 28.89
N ALA A 319 -0.16 -14.85 28.59
CA ALA A 319 -1.59 -14.78 28.27
C ALA A 319 -2.46 -14.45 29.50
N GLU A 320 -1.91 -14.67 30.70
CA GLU A 320 -2.53 -14.46 32.00
C GLU A 320 -2.23 -13.07 32.57
N GLY A 321 -1.33 -12.30 31.94
CA GLY A 321 -0.97 -10.94 32.34
C GLY A 321 0.25 -10.84 33.25
N HIS A 322 0.99 -11.92 33.47
CA HIS A 322 2.19 -11.95 34.32
C HIS A 322 3.48 -11.78 33.51
N ALA A 323 4.52 -11.23 34.15
CA ALA A 323 5.81 -11.00 33.51
C ALA A 323 6.40 -12.28 32.90
N ARG A 324 6.68 -12.27 31.59
CA ARG A 324 7.45 -13.36 30.95
C ARG A 324 8.90 -13.29 31.38
N VAL A 325 9.45 -14.41 31.82
CA VAL A 325 10.85 -14.48 32.25
C VAL A 325 11.73 -14.86 31.05
N PRO A 326 12.82 -14.12 30.74
CA PRO A 326 13.34 -12.95 31.45
C PRO A 326 12.83 -11.59 30.93
N GLU A 327 12.11 -11.54 29.81
CA GLU A 327 11.84 -10.30 29.06
C GLU A 327 11.06 -9.24 29.85
N GLY A 328 10.12 -9.65 30.69
CA GLY A 328 9.24 -8.81 31.50
C GLY A 328 9.79 -8.49 32.90
N LEU A 329 11.09 -8.70 33.13
CA LEU A 329 11.73 -8.37 34.41
C LEU A 329 12.66 -7.16 34.27
N VAL A 330 12.65 -6.28 35.27
CA VAL A 330 13.60 -5.16 35.35
C VAL A 330 15.01 -5.66 35.67
N GLU A 331 15.14 -6.67 36.54
CA GLU A 331 16.41 -7.28 36.93
C GLU A 331 16.36 -8.81 36.74
N PRO A 332 16.46 -9.31 35.49
CA PRO A 332 16.33 -10.74 35.19
C PRO A 332 17.47 -11.60 35.75
N GLY A 333 18.60 -10.99 36.15
CA GLY A 333 19.75 -11.68 36.73
C GLY A 333 19.83 -11.62 38.26
N ARG A 334 18.79 -11.14 38.95
CA ARG A 334 18.79 -10.99 40.41
C ARG A 334 18.69 -12.35 41.13
N GLU A 335 19.36 -12.46 42.27
CA GLU A 335 19.25 -13.61 43.19
C GLU A 335 18.90 -13.16 44.63
N PRO A 336 17.78 -13.61 45.23
CA PRO A 336 16.71 -14.40 44.61
C PRO A 336 15.95 -13.60 43.53
N LEU A 337 15.43 -14.29 42.51
CA LEU A 337 14.74 -13.67 41.36
C LEU A 337 13.51 -12.86 41.80
N TYR A 338 12.79 -13.34 42.81
CA TYR A 338 11.60 -12.68 43.34
C TYR A 338 11.79 -12.32 44.83
N PRO A 339 11.13 -11.25 45.31
CA PRO A 339 10.37 -10.27 44.54
C PRO A 339 11.29 -9.39 43.69
N GLN A 340 10.82 -9.01 42.50
CA GLN A 340 11.48 -7.98 41.70
C GLN A 340 11.32 -6.60 42.37
N PRO A 341 12.28 -5.68 42.18
CA PRO A 341 12.25 -4.39 42.86
C PRO A 341 11.27 -3.40 42.24
N ALA A 342 10.85 -3.64 41.00
CA ALA A 342 9.99 -2.77 40.21
C ALA A 342 9.21 -3.58 39.17
N ALA A 343 8.11 -3.02 38.72
CA ALA A 343 7.37 -3.46 37.55
C ALA A 343 8.16 -3.10 36.29
N GLU A 344 8.25 -4.03 35.35
CA GLU A 344 8.74 -3.68 34.01
C GLU A 344 7.63 -2.92 33.27
N VAL A 345 7.95 -1.79 32.63
CA VAL A 345 6.94 -0.88 32.04
C VAL A 345 6.07 -1.55 30.97
N MET A 346 6.59 -2.53 30.23
CA MET A 346 5.86 -3.35 29.25
C MET A 346 5.10 -4.53 29.89
N VAL A 347 5.07 -4.61 31.23
CA VAL A 347 4.23 -5.54 32.01
C VAL A 347 3.21 -4.77 32.85
N GLY A 348 3.65 -3.74 33.58
CA GLY A 348 2.78 -2.93 34.45
C GLY A 348 2.46 -3.56 35.82
N GLU A 349 3.06 -4.71 36.14
CA GLU A 349 2.92 -5.42 37.42
C GLU A 349 4.33 -5.63 38.02
N VAL A 350 4.48 -5.48 39.35
CA VAL A 350 5.69 -5.81 40.13
C VAL A 350 5.68 -7.32 40.43
N PRO A 351 6.58 -8.13 39.84
CA PRO A 351 6.57 -9.58 40.05
C PRO A 351 6.98 -9.97 41.47
N LEU A 352 6.10 -10.70 42.17
CA LEU A 352 6.33 -11.27 43.49
C LEU A 352 6.62 -12.79 43.43
N GLY A 353 6.36 -13.42 42.29
CA GLY A 353 6.60 -14.83 41.96
C GLY A 353 6.31 -15.09 40.47
N GLU A 354 6.34 -16.35 40.03
CA GLU A 354 6.16 -16.72 38.61
C GLU A 354 4.79 -16.32 38.02
N ALA A 355 3.71 -16.46 38.79
CA ALA A 355 2.35 -16.12 38.38
C ALA A 355 1.67 -15.24 39.44
N ARG A 356 2.45 -14.32 40.01
CA ARG A 356 1.96 -13.42 41.06
C ARG A 356 2.72 -12.11 41.00
N GLY A 357 1.99 -11.01 40.99
CA GLY A 357 2.54 -9.72 41.28
C GLY A 357 1.53 -8.80 41.96
N ARG A 358 1.85 -7.51 41.93
CA ARG A 358 0.99 -6.43 42.41
C ARG A 358 1.15 -5.21 41.50
N LEU A 359 0.16 -4.34 41.47
CA LEU A 359 0.30 -3.06 40.80
C LEU A 359 1.39 -2.19 41.48
N PRO A 360 2.11 -1.35 40.72
CA PRO A 360 3.05 -0.40 41.28
C PRO A 360 2.30 0.68 42.07
N GLU A 361 2.87 1.12 43.19
CA GLU A 361 2.28 2.17 44.03
C GLU A 361 2.71 3.57 43.57
N SER A 362 3.86 3.66 42.88
CA SER A 362 4.37 4.89 42.30
C SER A 362 5.17 4.65 41.03
N LEU A 363 5.49 5.71 40.31
CA LEU A 363 6.29 5.63 39.08
C LEU A 363 7.75 5.24 39.36
N GLU A 364 8.21 5.39 40.61
CA GLU A 364 9.53 4.91 41.06
C GLU A 364 9.59 3.38 41.18
N GLU A 365 8.45 2.70 41.32
CA GLU A 365 8.35 1.24 41.24
C GLU A 365 8.15 0.73 39.82
N VAL A 366 8.32 1.57 38.79
CA VAL A 366 8.25 1.20 37.38
C VAL A 366 9.61 1.42 36.75
N GLY A 367 10.12 0.39 36.07
CA GLY A 367 11.43 0.42 35.44
C GLY A 367 11.41 -0.11 34.01
N VAL A 368 12.49 0.15 33.29
CA VAL A 368 12.71 -0.38 31.95
C VAL A 368 13.64 -1.58 32.04
N GLY A 369 13.17 -2.74 31.60
CA GLY A 369 13.96 -3.97 31.57
C GLY A 369 14.92 -4.03 30.37
N PRO A 370 15.90 -4.97 30.38
CA PRO A 370 16.88 -5.07 29.30
C PRO A 370 16.27 -5.33 27.91
N ALA A 371 15.16 -6.07 27.83
CA ALA A 371 14.47 -6.34 26.56
C ALA A 371 13.88 -5.06 25.96
N THR A 372 13.17 -4.28 26.78
CA THR A 372 12.61 -2.98 26.41
C THR A 372 13.70 -1.97 26.06
N ALA A 373 14.77 -1.90 26.85
CA ALA A 373 15.91 -1.02 26.57
C ALA A 373 16.57 -1.29 25.21
N ARG A 374 16.67 -2.56 24.79
CA ARG A 374 17.14 -2.93 23.44
C ARG A 374 16.16 -2.54 22.36
N ALA A 375 14.86 -2.75 22.56
CA ALA A 375 13.82 -2.33 21.61
C ALA A 375 13.87 -0.81 21.37
N LEU A 376 14.16 -0.04 22.43
CA LEU A 376 14.34 1.41 22.38
C LEU A 376 15.73 1.84 21.87
N ARG A 377 16.68 0.93 21.64
CA ARG A 377 18.09 1.25 21.33
C ARG A 377 18.78 2.13 22.38
N TRP A 378 18.37 1.98 23.65
CA TRP A 378 19.12 2.49 24.79
C TRP A 378 20.30 1.58 25.14
N SER A 379 20.20 0.28 24.81
CA SER A 379 21.29 -0.69 24.87
C SER A 379 21.39 -1.48 23.57
N TRP A 380 22.56 -2.08 23.31
CA TRP A 380 22.88 -2.82 22.08
C TRP A 380 22.55 -4.31 22.17
#